data_AF-A0A243PCN1-F1
#
_entry.id   AF-A0A243PCN1-F1
#
_cell.length_a   1.000
_cell.length_b   1.000
_cell.length_c   1.000
_cell.angle_alpha   90.00
_cell.angle_beta   90.00
_cell.angle_gamma   90.00
#
_symmetry.space_group_name_H-M   'P 1'
#
loop_
_entity.id
_entity.type
_entity.pdbx_description
1 polymer ?
#
loop_
_entity_poly.entity_id
_entity_poly.type
_entity_poly.pdbx_seq_one_letter_code
_entity_poly.pdbx_strand_id
1 'polypeptide(L)'
;MAIIIYSSERIWHADLIFGSAEECMNAEDAIEFSRSKLARDIARLLNGQSRTERRAILTMANNILDAVDREPLSPPCDADLEPSGRADPAIEALAAWHLILPRTRNCLIHDAAFDLGGETLRLSNVATRSLESLVLIGGFGRISYYDLARIMKRYGWGFSARLPGQSAVPAHFFRDPEGGLAAVDRELNAYRRSHAFDVHLRETKQRENLTYEQVAKRCGVSAQAAKERIRRARYLEDKRTEFPLPNGAF
;
A
#
# COMPACT_ATOMS: atom_id res chain seq x y z
N MET A 1 22.02 26.44 26.26
CA MET A 1 20.61 26.15 26.58
C MET A 1 20.41 24.65 26.41
N ALA A 2 20.20 23.92 27.51
CA ALA A 2 20.07 22.46 27.48
C ALA A 2 18.63 22.10 27.09
N ILE A 3 18.47 21.42 25.95
CA ILE A 3 17.17 20.92 25.48
C ILE A 3 17.14 19.43 25.86
N ILE A 4 16.29 19.07 26.82
CA ILE A 4 16.00 17.68 27.14
C ILE A 4 15.11 17.15 26.02
N ILE A 5 15.69 16.39 25.10
CA ILE A 5 14.98 15.69 24.03
C ILE A 5 14.40 14.41 24.67
N TYR A 6 13.07 14.35 24.81
CA TYR A 6 12.40 13.11 25.15
C TYR A 6 12.33 12.25 23.88
N SER A 7 13.21 11.25 23.81
CA SER A 7 13.07 10.10 22.91
C SER A 7 11.86 9.27 23.34
N SER A 8 11.06 8.82 22.38
CA SER A 8 9.91 7.93 22.56
C SER A 8 10.29 6.49 22.97
N GLU A 9 11.58 6.17 23.10
CA GLU A 9 12.06 4.87 23.61
C GLU A 9 11.80 4.63 25.11
N ARG A 10 11.06 5.50 25.82
CA ARG A 10 10.70 5.31 27.25
C ARG A 10 9.21 5.41 27.58
N ILE A 11 8.33 4.90 26.71
CA ILE A 11 6.92 4.69 27.10
C ILE A 11 6.71 3.34 27.82
N TRP A 12 7.75 2.53 27.99
CA TRP A 12 7.67 1.26 28.75
C TRP A 12 8.21 1.31 30.19
N HIS A 13 8.46 2.50 30.75
CA HIS A 13 8.66 2.64 32.20
C HIS A 13 8.11 3.98 32.69
N ALA A 14 6.78 4.06 32.76
CA ALA A 14 6.08 5.04 33.60
C ALA A 14 5.85 4.46 35.01
N ASP A 15 6.85 3.80 35.58
CA ASP A 15 6.94 3.49 37.00
C ASP A 15 8.09 4.30 37.57
N LEU A 16 7.87 5.59 37.79
CA LEU A 16 8.57 6.41 38.79
C LEU A 16 8.06 7.84 38.63
N ILE A 17 7.50 8.37 39.72
CA ILE A 17 6.97 9.73 39.88
C ILE A 17 5.55 9.92 39.32
N PHE A 18 4.56 9.18 39.82
CA PHE A 18 3.25 9.73 40.25
C PHE A 18 2.57 8.65 41.12
N GLY A 19 2.21 9.03 42.35
CA GLY A 19 1.52 8.14 43.26
C GLY A 19 0.13 7.79 42.75
N SER A 20 -0.19 6.49 42.81
CA SER A 20 -1.53 5.91 42.99
C SER A 20 -2.73 6.72 42.49
N ALA A 21 -3.15 6.46 41.25
CA ALA A 21 -4.55 6.23 40.87
C ALA A 21 -4.59 5.78 39.40
N GLU A 22 -5.23 4.65 39.16
CA GLU A 22 -5.48 4.05 37.85
C GLU A 22 -6.38 4.96 37.00
N GLU A 23 -5.78 5.76 36.12
CA GLU A 23 -6.44 6.19 34.88
C GLU A 23 -5.40 6.10 33.76
N CYS A 24 -5.41 4.97 33.05
CA CYS A 24 -4.62 4.81 31.82
C CYS A 24 -5.18 5.78 30.78
N MET A 25 -4.56 6.95 30.67
CA MET A 25 -4.82 7.93 29.62
C MET A 25 -4.64 7.23 28.26
N ASN A 26 -5.70 7.22 27.44
CA ASN A 26 -5.64 6.58 26.13
C ASN A 26 -4.66 7.36 25.22
N ALA A 27 -4.19 6.73 24.14
CA ALA A 27 -3.17 7.32 23.28
C ALA A 27 -3.63 8.65 22.64
N GLU A 28 -4.92 8.83 22.39
CA GLU A 28 -5.47 10.07 21.83
C GLU A 28 -5.40 11.21 22.86
N ASP A 29 -5.78 10.96 24.11
CA ASP A 29 -5.71 11.92 25.22
C ASP A 29 -4.25 12.32 25.53
N ALA A 30 -3.31 11.37 25.42
CA ALA A 30 -1.88 11.63 25.61
C ALA A 30 -1.28 12.52 24.51
N ILE A 31 -1.73 12.35 23.27
CA ILE A 31 -1.36 13.18 22.12
C ILE A 31 -1.96 14.58 22.26
N GLU A 32 -3.23 14.68 22.64
CA GLU A 32 -3.91 15.96 22.84
C GLU A 32 -3.30 16.77 24.00
N PHE A 33 -2.92 16.11 25.10
CA PHE A 33 -2.21 16.72 26.21
C PHE A 33 -0.83 17.26 25.79
N SER A 34 -0.08 16.47 25.03
CA SER A 34 1.24 16.84 24.50
C SER A 34 1.16 18.04 23.55
N ARG A 35 0.16 18.06 22.65
CA ARG A 35 -0.10 19.19 21.74
C ARG A 35 -0.50 20.45 22.49
N SER A 36 -1.35 20.34 23.50
CA SER A 36 -1.80 21.47 24.34
C SER A 36 -0.69 22.05 25.23
N LYS A 37 0.29 21.25 25.64
CA LYS A 37 1.48 21.72 26.37
C LYS A 37 2.47 22.43 25.45
N LEU A 38 2.75 21.85 24.28
CA LEU A 38 3.62 22.45 23.26
C LEU A 38 3.10 23.80 22.77
N ALA A 39 1.79 23.95 22.56
CA ALA A 39 1.16 25.21 22.17
C ALA A 39 1.36 26.32 23.21
N ARG A 40 1.27 25.99 24.51
CA ARG A 40 1.50 26.95 25.60
C ARG A 40 2.96 27.38 25.71
N ASP A 41 3.90 26.45 25.51
CA ASP A 41 5.33 26.75 25.56
C ASP A 41 5.77 27.58 24.35
N ILE A 42 5.22 27.32 23.16
CA ILE A 42 5.41 28.18 21.98
C ILE A 42 4.85 29.58 22.24
N ALA A 43 3.64 29.70 22.80
CA ALA A 43 3.05 31.00 23.11
C ALA A 43 3.90 31.83 24.10
N ARG A 44 4.53 31.18 25.08
CA ARG A 44 5.48 31.82 26.01
C ARG A 44 6.77 32.26 25.32
N LEU A 45 7.30 31.43 24.42
CA LEU A 45 8.53 31.72 23.67
C LEU A 45 8.35 32.84 22.63
N LEU A 46 7.15 33.03 22.10
CA LEU A 46 6.85 34.09 21.12
C LEU A 46 6.65 35.47 21.77
N ASN A 47 6.46 35.54 23.08
CA ASN A 47 6.19 36.79 23.78
C ASN A 47 7.50 37.58 23.96
N GLY A 48 7.51 38.85 23.53
CA GLY A 48 8.70 39.71 23.56
C GLY A 48 9.74 39.52 22.43
N GLN A 49 9.53 38.57 21.50
CA GLN A 49 10.46 38.31 20.39
C GLN A 49 10.20 39.18 19.15
N SER A 50 11.25 39.46 18.36
CA SER A 50 11.14 40.20 17.11
C SER A 50 10.42 39.38 16.02
N ARG A 51 9.92 40.04 14.97
CA ARG A 51 9.13 39.38 13.91
C ARG A 51 9.92 38.27 13.18
N THR A 52 11.22 38.41 13.06
CA THR A 52 12.10 37.42 12.41
C THR A 52 12.33 36.20 13.30
N GLU A 53 12.53 36.42 14.60
CA GLU A 53 12.69 35.34 15.60
C GLU A 53 11.40 34.55 15.77
N ARG A 54 10.24 35.23 15.81
CA ARG A 54 8.93 34.56 15.81
C ARG A 54 8.76 33.64 14.61
N ARG A 55 9.21 34.07 13.43
CA ARG A 55 9.13 33.26 12.20
C ARG A 55 10.06 32.05 12.28
N ALA A 56 11.25 32.20 12.85
CA ALA A 56 12.16 31.08 13.08
C ALA A 56 11.61 30.07 14.11
N ILE A 57 11.07 30.56 15.22
CA ILE A 57 10.45 29.73 16.28
C ILE A 57 9.23 28.98 15.74
N LEU A 58 8.35 29.64 14.98
CA LEU A 58 7.19 28.99 14.36
C LEU A 58 7.60 27.98 13.28
N THR A 59 8.65 28.25 12.50
CA THR A 59 9.17 27.30 11.52
C THR A 59 9.76 26.07 12.22
N MET A 60 10.50 26.27 13.31
CA MET A 60 11.06 25.19 14.11
C MET A 60 9.97 24.37 14.81
N ALA A 61 8.95 25.02 15.35
CA ALA A 61 7.79 24.36 15.94
C ALA A 61 7.01 23.53 14.91
N ASN A 62 6.77 24.07 13.71
CA ASN A 62 6.14 23.32 12.63
C ASN A 62 7.01 22.14 12.17
N ASN A 63 8.33 22.30 12.13
CA ASN A 63 9.24 21.19 11.82
C ASN A 63 9.25 20.09 12.91
N ILE A 64 9.04 20.46 14.17
CA ILE A 64 8.92 19.52 15.30
C ILE A 64 7.55 18.83 15.28
N LEU A 65 6.47 19.55 15.02
CA LEU A 65 5.14 18.95 14.82
C LEU A 65 5.14 18.00 13.62
N ASP A 66 5.75 18.42 12.50
CA ASP A 66 6.03 17.55 11.37
C ASP A 66 6.90 16.34 11.77
N ALA A 67 7.82 16.48 12.73
CA ALA A 67 8.67 15.38 13.20
C ALA A 67 7.92 14.39 14.10
N VAL A 68 6.95 14.88 14.89
CA VAL A 68 6.06 14.07 15.74
C VAL A 68 4.99 13.36 14.91
N ASP A 69 4.43 14.02 13.89
CA ASP A 69 3.58 13.36 12.88
C ASP A 69 4.41 12.48 11.90
N ARG A 70 5.75 12.56 11.97
CA ARG A 70 6.74 11.68 11.29
C ARG A 70 7.27 10.56 12.17
N GLU A 71 6.78 10.37 13.40
CA GLU A 71 6.82 9.02 13.91
C GLU A 71 6.02 8.18 12.93
N PRO A 72 6.65 7.24 12.21
CA PRO A 72 5.87 6.30 11.46
C PRO A 72 4.94 5.69 12.50
N LEU A 73 3.63 5.73 12.26
CA LEU A 73 2.83 4.57 12.57
C LEU A 73 3.59 3.43 11.89
N SER A 74 4.51 2.80 12.62
CA SER A 74 5.12 1.57 12.22
C SER A 74 3.91 0.72 11.80
N PRO A 75 3.78 0.33 10.52
CA PRO A 75 2.84 -0.75 10.25
C PRO A 75 3.27 -1.85 11.22
N PRO A 76 2.37 -2.43 12.03
CA PRO A 76 2.78 -3.36 13.07
C PRO A 76 3.69 -4.40 12.41
N CYS A 77 4.99 -4.26 12.66
CA CYS A 77 5.97 -5.26 12.32
C CYS A 77 5.84 -6.26 13.46
N ASP A 78 4.72 -6.98 13.46
CA ASP A 78 4.60 -8.24 14.18
C ASP A 78 5.36 -9.28 13.34
N ALA A 79 6.68 -9.06 13.27
CA ALA A 79 7.65 -10.06 12.89
C ALA A 79 7.89 -10.91 14.14
N ASP A 80 6.86 -11.65 14.56
CA ASP A 80 6.95 -12.84 15.42
C ASP A 80 5.56 -13.47 15.52
N LEU A 81 5.31 -14.50 14.69
CA LEU A 81 4.60 -15.76 14.98
C LEU A 81 4.27 -16.49 13.65
N GLU A 82 5.05 -17.54 13.39
CA GLU A 82 4.94 -18.60 12.37
C GLU A 82 3.64 -19.47 12.53
N PRO A 83 3.29 -20.41 11.63
CA PRO A 83 2.24 -20.30 10.62
C PRO A 83 1.01 -21.19 10.89
N SER A 84 -0.22 -20.66 10.77
CA SER A 84 -1.40 -21.46 10.38
C SER A 84 -2.58 -20.52 10.07
N GLY A 85 -2.82 -20.23 8.78
CA GLY A 85 -4.08 -19.59 8.35
C GLY A 85 -3.97 -18.32 7.50
N ARG A 86 -2.76 -17.79 7.23
CA ARG A 86 -2.60 -16.73 6.23
C ARG A 86 -2.78 -17.34 4.84
N ALA A 87 -3.76 -16.84 4.09
CA ALA A 87 -3.95 -17.27 2.72
C ALA A 87 -2.78 -16.78 1.86
N ASP A 88 -2.20 -17.69 1.06
CA ASP A 88 -1.05 -17.41 0.20
C ASP A 88 -1.42 -17.52 -1.30
N PRO A 89 -2.20 -16.56 -1.83
CA PRO A 89 -2.63 -16.58 -3.22
C PRO A 89 -1.44 -16.38 -4.17
N ALA A 90 -1.52 -17.05 -5.32
CA ALA A 90 -0.62 -16.77 -6.44
C ALA A 90 -0.82 -15.33 -6.92
N ILE A 91 0.26 -14.66 -7.33
CA ILE A 91 0.20 -13.32 -7.96
C ILE A 91 -0.68 -13.36 -9.22
N GLU A 92 -0.64 -14.46 -9.97
CA GLU A 92 -1.52 -14.66 -11.12
C GLU A 92 -3.00 -14.78 -10.75
N ALA A 93 -3.33 -15.44 -9.64
CA ALA A 93 -4.70 -15.48 -9.13
C ALA A 93 -5.18 -14.06 -8.81
N LEU A 94 -4.39 -13.30 -8.06
CA LEU A 94 -4.72 -11.92 -7.70
C LEU A 94 -4.97 -11.06 -8.94
N ALA A 95 -4.16 -11.19 -9.99
CA ALA A 95 -4.34 -10.46 -11.23
C ALA A 95 -5.58 -10.92 -12.01
N ALA A 96 -5.79 -12.22 -12.14
CA ALA A 96 -6.94 -12.80 -12.85
C ALA A 96 -8.28 -12.36 -12.25
N TRP A 97 -8.32 -12.16 -10.94
CA TRP A 97 -9.48 -11.70 -10.19
C TRP A 97 -9.56 -10.17 -10.02
N HIS A 98 -8.68 -9.40 -10.66
CA HIS A 98 -8.60 -7.93 -10.51
C HIS A 98 -8.43 -7.46 -9.07
N LEU A 99 -7.68 -8.24 -8.29
CA LEU A 99 -7.25 -7.89 -6.96
C LEU A 99 -5.90 -7.19 -6.95
N ILE A 100 -5.17 -7.13 -8.07
CA ILE A 100 -4.00 -6.24 -8.26
C ILE A 100 -4.04 -5.66 -9.67
N LEU A 101 -3.31 -4.57 -9.88
CA LEU A 101 -3.16 -3.93 -11.18
C LEU A 101 -2.27 -4.77 -12.11
N PRO A 102 -2.55 -4.79 -13.43
CA PRO A 102 -1.69 -5.47 -14.40
C PRO A 102 -0.23 -5.01 -14.34
N ARG A 103 0.00 -3.72 -14.05
CA ARG A 103 1.35 -3.16 -13.88
C ARG A 103 2.07 -3.82 -12.70
N THR A 104 1.44 -3.87 -11.53
CA THR A 104 2.00 -4.50 -10.33
C THR A 104 2.34 -5.97 -10.60
N ARG A 105 1.41 -6.72 -11.19
CA ARG A 105 1.65 -8.11 -11.62
C ARG A 105 2.85 -8.24 -12.55
N ASN A 106 2.95 -7.38 -13.57
CA ASN A 106 4.03 -7.45 -14.56
C ASN A 106 5.39 -7.11 -13.96
N CYS A 107 5.46 -6.12 -13.05
CA CYS A 107 6.69 -5.83 -12.32
C CYS A 107 7.14 -7.03 -11.49
N LEU A 108 6.22 -7.77 -10.87
CA LEU A 108 6.58 -8.92 -10.04
C LEU A 108 6.99 -10.16 -10.87
N ILE A 109 6.24 -10.50 -11.93
CA ILE A 109 6.44 -11.75 -12.66
C ILE A 109 7.60 -11.69 -13.67
N HIS A 110 7.98 -10.49 -14.12
CA HIS A 110 9.08 -10.34 -15.07
C HIS A 110 10.41 -9.92 -14.43
N ASP A 111 10.43 -9.73 -13.11
CA ASP A 111 11.67 -9.40 -12.41
C ASP A 111 12.44 -10.67 -12.04
N ALA A 112 13.74 -10.68 -12.35
CA ALA A 112 14.61 -11.82 -12.10
C ALA A 112 14.76 -12.15 -10.61
N ALA A 113 14.51 -11.20 -9.70
CA ALA A 113 14.52 -11.45 -8.26
C ALA A 113 13.41 -12.40 -7.80
N PHE A 114 12.43 -12.66 -8.68
CA PHE A 114 11.32 -13.59 -8.48
C PHE A 114 11.35 -14.77 -9.45
N ASP A 115 12.49 -15.05 -10.09
CA ASP A 115 12.65 -16.29 -10.86
C ASP A 115 12.73 -17.48 -9.91
N LEU A 116 11.66 -18.26 -9.88
CA LEU A 116 11.52 -19.46 -9.06
C LEU A 116 11.71 -20.75 -9.88
N GLY A 117 12.39 -20.69 -11.02
CA GLY A 117 12.68 -21.89 -11.82
C GLY A 117 11.43 -22.60 -12.37
N GLY A 118 10.37 -21.84 -12.64
CA GLY A 118 9.08 -22.34 -13.12
C GLY A 118 8.02 -22.53 -12.03
N GLU A 119 8.34 -22.30 -10.75
CA GLU A 119 7.33 -22.28 -9.71
C GLU A 119 6.42 -21.05 -9.79
N THR A 120 5.21 -21.17 -9.23
CA THR A 120 4.25 -20.08 -9.20
C THR A 120 4.63 -19.06 -8.13
N LEU A 121 4.79 -17.80 -8.53
CA LEU A 121 5.01 -16.70 -7.60
C LEU A 121 3.77 -16.44 -6.72
N ARG A 122 3.96 -16.44 -5.40
CA ARG A 122 2.93 -16.21 -4.38
C ARG A 122 3.25 -15.00 -3.49
N LEU A 123 2.29 -14.58 -2.66
CA LEU A 123 2.49 -13.46 -1.73
C LEU A 123 3.61 -13.74 -0.72
N SER A 124 3.74 -14.97 -0.24
CA SER A 124 4.81 -15.38 0.66
C SER A 124 6.20 -15.13 0.07
N ASN A 125 6.40 -15.41 -1.22
CA ASN A 125 7.66 -15.11 -1.91
C ASN A 125 7.95 -13.61 -1.94
N VAL A 126 6.92 -12.80 -2.19
CA VAL A 126 7.03 -11.33 -2.20
C VAL A 126 7.29 -10.79 -0.79
N ALA A 127 6.74 -11.40 0.25
CA ALA A 127 6.98 -11.04 1.64
C ALA A 127 8.46 -11.14 2.04
N THR A 128 9.23 -12.04 1.41
CA THR A 128 10.68 -12.17 1.65
C THR A 128 11.51 -11.00 1.15
N ARG A 129 10.91 -10.07 0.40
CA ARG A 129 11.60 -8.93 -0.19
C ARG A 129 11.48 -7.71 0.72
N SER A 130 12.60 -7.02 0.90
CA SER A 130 12.61 -5.71 1.52
C SER A 130 11.94 -4.70 0.58
N LEU A 131 11.36 -3.66 1.17
CA LEU A 131 10.74 -2.59 0.40
C LEU A 131 11.74 -1.90 -0.54
N GLU A 132 13.00 -1.78 -0.12
CA GLU A 132 14.10 -1.27 -0.94
C GLU A 132 14.30 -2.10 -2.21
N SER A 133 14.29 -3.43 -2.10
CA SER A 133 14.45 -4.30 -3.26
C SER A 133 13.29 -4.18 -4.24
N LEU A 134 12.07 -3.98 -3.73
CA LEU A 134 10.87 -3.82 -4.56
C LEU A 134 10.89 -2.50 -5.36
N VAL A 135 11.36 -1.40 -4.77
CA VAL A 135 11.41 -0.10 -5.49
C VAL A 135 12.50 -0.05 -6.56
N LEU A 136 13.45 -0.99 -6.55
CA LEU A 136 14.46 -1.13 -7.60
C LEU A 136 13.94 -1.89 -8.83
N ILE A 137 12.80 -2.57 -8.73
CA ILE A 137 12.19 -3.29 -9.84
C ILE A 137 11.78 -2.29 -10.93
N GLY A 138 12.16 -2.59 -12.17
CA GLY A 138 11.84 -1.78 -13.34
C GLY A 138 10.34 -1.49 -13.44
N GLY A 139 9.96 -0.21 -13.32
CA GLY A 139 8.57 0.22 -13.41
C GLY A 139 7.73 0.03 -12.14
N PHE A 140 8.29 -0.51 -11.05
CA PHE A 140 7.61 -0.61 -9.77
C PHE A 140 7.59 0.76 -9.07
N GLY A 141 6.49 1.48 -9.25
CA GLY A 141 6.32 2.82 -8.72
C GLY A 141 5.41 2.89 -7.50
N ARG A 142 5.15 4.11 -7.04
CA ARG A 142 4.27 4.40 -5.88
C ARG A 142 2.91 3.71 -5.94
N ILE A 143 2.26 3.70 -7.10
CA ILE A 143 0.94 3.05 -7.27
C ILE A 143 1.06 1.53 -7.11
N SER A 144 2.09 0.91 -7.70
CA SER A 144 2.33 -0.54 -7.55
C SER A 144 2.67 -0.93 -6.12
N TYR A 145 3.37 -0.06 -5.38
CA TYR A 145 3.57 -0.23 -3.96
C TYR A 145 2.25 -0.24 -3.19
N TYR A 146 1.41 0.79 -3.31
CA TYR A 146 0.14 0.84 -2.58
C TYR A 146 -0.81 -0.30 -2.97
N ASP A 147 -0.81 -0.68 -4.25
CA ASP A 147 -1.58 -1.81 -4.76
C ASP A 147 -1.12 -3.15 -4.17
N LEU A 148 0.19 -3.35 -4.03
CA LEU A 148 0.73 -4.55 -3.40
C LEU A 148 0.53 -4.51 -1.87
N ALA A 149 0.82 -3.39 -1.22
CA ALA A 149 0.73 -3.24 0.23
C ALA A 149 -0.69 -3.48 0.75
N ARG A 150 -1.73 -2.98 0.05
CA ARG A 150 -3.13 -3.26 0.43
C ARG A 150 -3.48 -4.74 0.33
N ILE A 151 -2.90 -5.47 -0.63
CA ILE A 151 -3.14 -6.90 -0.81
C ILE A 151 -2.35 -7.73 0.19
N MET A 152 -1.09 -7.39 0.44
CA MET A 152 -0.30 -7.98 1.52
C MET A 152 -1.07 -7.87 2.84
N LYS A 153 -1.53 -6.66 3.21
CA LYS A 153 -2.37 -6.43 4.40
C LYS A 153 -3.65 -7.26 4.39
N ARG A 154 -4.39 -7.31 3.27
CA ARG A 154 -5.64 -8.09 3.15
C ARG A 154 -5.45 -9.57 3.47
N TYR A 155 -4.30 -10.13 3.08
CA TYR A 155 -3.99 -11.55 3.27
C TYR A 155 -3.11 -11.82 4.50
N GLY A 156 -2.88 -10.81 5.36
CA GLY A 156 -2.08 -10.95 6.58
C GLY A 156 -0.57 -11.01 6.35
N TRP A 157 -0.09 -10.59 5.18
CA TRP A 157 1.33 -10.49 4.86
C TRP A 157 1.86 -9.08 5.11
N GLY A 158 3.14 -9.00 5.49
CA GLY A 158 3.94 -7.78 5.55
C GLY A 158 5.19 -7.95 4.69
N PHE A 159 5.85 -6.83 4.38
CA PHE A 159 7.19 -6.89 3.79
C PHE A 159 8.21 -7.25 4.87
N SER A 160 9.26 -7.98 4.51
CA SER A 160 10.34 -8.28 5.45
C SER A 160 10.95 -6.99 5.99
N ALA A 161 11.25 -6.97 7.30
CA ALA A 161 11.95 -5.86 7.93
C ALA A 161 13.26 -5.53 7.20
N ARG A 162 13.66 -4.25 7.24
CA ARG A 162 14.90 -3.78 6.62
C ARG A 162 16.09 -4.53 7.21
N LEU A 163 16.96 -5.06 6.35
CA LEU A 163 18.26 -5.58 6.77
C LEU A 163 19.24 -4.44 7.09
N PRO A 164 20.09 -4.55 8.13
CA PRO A 164 21.08 -3.53 8.47
C PRO A 164 21.96 -3.16 7.26
N GLY A 165 22.12 -1.86 6.99
CA GLY A 165 22.97 -1.35 5.90
C GLY A 165 22.28 -1.09 4.55
N GLN A 166 20.98 -1.36 4.42
CA GLN A 166 20.24 -0.98 3.21
C GLN A 166 19.80 0.50 3.24
N SER A 167 19.97 1.19 2.11
CA SER A 167 19.62 2.61 1.93
C SER A 167 18.13 2.84 2.17
N ALA A 168 17.77 3.94 2.83
CA ALA A 168 16.37 4.21 3.08
C ALA A 168 15.58 4.47 1.79
N VAL A 169 14.41 3.83 1.62
CA VAL A 169 13.46 4.23 0.58
C VAL A 169 13.12 5.72 0.79
N PRO A 170 13.23 6.57 -0.25
CA PRO A 170 13.03 7.99 -0.07
C PRO A 170 11.67 8.31 0.53
N ALA A 171 11.61 9.12 1.60
CA ALA A 171 10.37 9.43 2.32
C ALA A 171 9.26 10.03 1.43
N HIS A 172 9.63 10.70 0.33
CA HIS A 172 8.67 11.24 -0.62
C HIS A 172 7.89 10.15 -1.39
N PHE A 173 8.40 8.92 -1.44
CA PHE A 173 7.74 7.78 -2.07
C PHE A 173 6.44 7.42 -1.35
N PHE A 174 6.37 7.64 -0.04
CA PHE A 174 5.20 7.40 0.80
C PHE A 174 4.37 8.66 1.07
N ARG A 175 4.67 9.77 0.38
CA ARG A 175 3.87 10.99 0.51
C ARG A 175 2.46 10.71 -0.01
N ASP A 176 1.46 11.06 0.81
CA ASP A 176 0.03 10.93 0.53
C ASP A 176 -0.45 9.47 0.32
N PRO A 177 -0.57 8.67 1.40
CA PRO A 177 -1.08 7.30 1.35
C PRO A 177 -2.52 7.21 0.85
N GLU A 178 -3.37 8.14 1.26
CA GLU A 178 -4.78 8.17 0.87
C GLU A 178 -4.94 8.40 -0.63
N GLY A 179 -4.23 9.38 -1.19
CA GLY A 179 -4.25 9.63 -2.63
C GLY A 179 -3.62 8.49 -3.44
N GLY A 180 -2.62 7.80 -2.88
CA GLY A 180 -2.06 6.57 -3.43
C GLY A 180 -3.08 5.43 -3.54
N LEU A 181 -3.78 5.12 -2.44
CA LEU A 181 -4.82 4.09 -2.40
C LEU A 181 -6.02 4.46 -3.29
N ALA A 182 -6.45 5.72 -3.26
CA ALA A 182 -7.52 6.21 -4.13
C ALA A 182 -7.16 6.09 -5.62
N ALA A 183 -5.89 6.31 -5.99
CA ALA A 183 -5.43 6.09 -7.36
C ALA A 183 -5.52 4.61 -7.76
N VAL A 184 -5.10 3.70 -6.87
CA VAL A 184 -5.22 2.26 -7.07
C VAL A 184 -6.68 1.85 -7.29
N ASP A 185 -7.60 2.30 -6.43
CA ASP A 185 -9.03 1.99 -6.56
C ASP A 185 -9.62 2.50 -7.87
N ARG A 186 -9.25 3.72 -8.29
CA ARG A 186 -9.68 4.26 -9.59
C ARG A 186 -9.21 3.38 -10.75
N GLU A 187 -7.95 2.97 -10.74
CA GLU A 187 -7.38 2.13 -11.81
C GLU A 187 -7.98 0.73 -11.82
N LEU A 188 -8.16 0.08 -10.66
CA LEU A 188 -8.79 -1.23 -10.58
C LEU A 188 -10.25 -1.19 -11.03
N ASN A 189 -11.00 -0.15 -10.64
CA ASN A 189 -12.37 0.02 -11.09
C ASN A 189 -12.44 0.26 -12.60
N ALA A 190 -11.52 1.04 -13.16
CA ALA A 190 -11.40 1.19 -14.61
C ALA A 190 -11.08 -0.15 -15.30
N TYR A 191 -10.17 -0.93 -14.72
CA TYR A 191 -9.78 -2.24 -15.24
C TYR A 191 -10.94 -3.25 -15.21
N ARG A 192 -11.68 -3.33 -14.10
CA ARG A 192 -12.88 -4.17 -13.96
C ARG A 192 -13.97 -3.78 -14.96
N ARG A 193 -14.24 -2.47 -15.14
CA ARG A 193 -15.19 -2.00 -16.16
C ARG A 193 -14.73 -2.37 -17.57
N SER A 194 -13.44 -2.23 -17.87
CA SER A 194 -12.90 -2.66 -19.16
C SER A 194 -13.06 -4.17 -19.37
N HIS A 195 -12.77 -5.01 -18.37
CA HIS A 195 -12.96 -6.45 -18.52
C HIS A 195 -14.45 -6.82 -18.63
N ALA A 196 -15.34 -6.18 -17.88
CA ALA A 196 -16.78 -6.39 -18.02
C ALA A 196 -17.25 -6.13 -19.47
N PHE A 197 -16.72 -5.08 -20.10
CA PHE A 197 -16.96 -4.82 -21.52
C PHE A 197 -16.36 -5.91 -22.44
N ASP A 198 -15.17 -6.40 -22.13
CA ASP A 198 -14.54 -7.51 -22.88
C ASP A 198 -15.38 -8.81 -22.80
N VAL A 199 -15.98 -9.10 -21.64
CA VAL A 199 -16.90 -10.24 -21.45
C VAL A 199 -18.18 -10.03 -22.24
N HIS A 200 -18.77 -8.82 -22.19
CA HIS A 200 -19.96 -8.49 -22.96
C HIS A 200 -19.75 -8.69 -24.47
N LEU A 201 -18.61 -8.29 -25.01
CA LEU A 201 -18.24 -8.54 -26.42
C LEU A 201 -18.20 -10.05 -26.73
N ARG A 202 -17.58 -10.85 -25.86
CA ARG A 202 -17.45 -12.30 -26.02
C ARG A 202 -18.81 -12.99 -26.00
N GLU A 203 -19.65 -12.66 -25.01
CA GLU A 203 -20.98 -13.23 -24.85
C GLU A 203 -21.90 -12.86 -26.01
N THR A 204 -21.88 -11.60 -26.44
CA THR A 204 -22.65 -11.15 -27.61
C THR A 204 -22.23 -11.92 -28.87
N LYS A 205 -20.92 -12.06 -29.09
CA LYS A 205 -20.40 -12.84 -30.23
C LYS A 205 -20.85 -14.30 -30.18
N GLN A 206 -20.82 -14.94 -29.01
CA GLN A 206 -21.19 -16.35 -28.84
C GLN A 206 -22.69 -16.58 -28.97
N ARG A 207 -23.51 -15.82 -28.24
CA ARG A 207 -24.96 -15.97 -28.18
C ARG A 207 -25.62 -15.78 -29.55
N GLU A 208 -25.08 -14.88 -30.35
CA GLU A 208 -25.66 -14.49 -31.64
C GLU A 208 -24.86 -15.03 -32.84
N ASN A 209 -23.85 -15.87 -32.58
CA ASN A 209 -22.96 -16.46 -33.58
C ASN A 209 -22.38 -15.44 -34.59
N LEU A 210 -21.96 -14.28 -34.09
CA LEU A 210 -21.46 -13.17 -34.91
C LEU A 210 -19.98 -13.34 -35.28
N THR A 211 -19.57 -12.71 -36.39
CA THR A 211 -18.16 -12.47 -36.70
C THR A 211 -17.58 -11.35 -35.82
N TYR A 212 -16.26 -11.18 -35.83
CA TYR A 212 -15.60 -10.11 -35.07
C TYR A 212 -15.99 -8.72 -35.59
N GLU A 213 -16.20 -8.57 -36.90
CA GLU A 213 -16.61 -7.32 -37.53
C GLU A 213 -18.02 -6.92 -37.14
N GLN A 214 -18.94 -7.90 -37.10
CA GLN A 214 -20.34 -7.67 -36.73
C GLN A 214 -20.49 -7.24 -35.28
N VAL A 215 -19.82 -7.93 -34.34
CA VAL A 215 -19.84 -7.53 -32.92
C VAL A 215 -19.14 -6.18 -32.71
N ALA A 216 -18.04 -5.93 -33.43
CA ALA A 216 -17.32 -4.67 -33.36
C ALA A 216 -18.18 -3.47 -33.82
N LYS A 217 -18.87 -3.63 -34.95
CA LYS A 217 -19.82 -2.62 -35.46
C LYS A 217 -20.93 -2.33 -34.45
N ARG A 218 -21.48 -3.37 -33.82
CA ARG A 218 -22.57 -3.22 -32.84
C ARG A 218 -22.13 -2.53 -31.55
N CYS A 219 -20.91 -2.78 -31.11
CA CYS A 219 -20.39 -2.25 -29.84
C CYS A 219 -19.50 -1.01 -30.02
N GLY A 220 -19.44 -0.44 -31.22
CA GLY A 220 -18.72 0.82 -31.48
C GLY A 220 -17.19 0.70 -31.34
N VAL A 221 -16.61 -0.45 -31.70
CA VAL A 221 -15.16 -0.69 -31.66
C VAL A 221 -14.64 -1.18 -33.01
N SER A 222 -13.31 -1.23 -33.19
CA SER A 222 -12.72 -1.86 -34.38
C SER A 222 -12.75 -3.39 -34.27
N ALA A 223 -12.75 -4.09 -35.41
CA ALA A 223 -12.73 -5.55 -35.44
C ALA A 223 -11.51 -6.14 -34.71
N GLN A 224 -10.33 -5.53 -34.89
CA GLN A 224 -9.11 -5.93 -34.19
C GLN A 224 -9.21 -5.70 -32.68
N ALA A 225 -9.79 -4.58 -32.24
CA ALA A 225 -10.01 -4.33 -30.82
C ALA A 225 -10.99 -5.35 -30.22
N ALA A 226 -12.08 -5.70 -30.93
CA ALA A 226 -13.01 -6.72 -30.49
C ALA A 226 -12.32 -8.09 -30.37
N LYS A 227 -11.50 -8.48 -31.35
CA LYS A 227 -10.72 -9.72 -31.33
C LYS A 227 -9.79 -9.79 -30.12
N GLU A 228 -8.99 -8.76 -29.87
CA GLU A 228 -8.05 -8.72 -28.74
C GLU A 228 -8.75 -8.67 -27.37
N ARG A 229 -9.87 -7.95 -27.26
CA ARG A 229 -10.68 -7.89 -26.04
C ARG A 229 -11.31 -9.24 -25.72
N ILE A 230 -11.89 -9.91 -26.71
CA ILE A 230 -12.45 -11.25 -26.53
C ILE A 230 -11.35 -12.26 -26.15
N ARG A 231 -10.17 -12.17 -26.78
CA ARG A 231 -9.01 -13.00 -26.42
C ARG A 231 -8.59 -12.78 -24.97
N ARG A 232 -8.55 -11.51 -24.52
CA ARG A 232 -8.21 -11.14 -23.15
C ARG A 232 -9.23 -11.65 -22.13
N ALA A 233 -10.53 -11.55 -22.42
CA ALA A 233 -11.57 -12.09 -21.55
C ALA A 233 -11.40 -13.61 -21.35
N ARG A 234 -11.19 -14.36 -22.44
CA ARG A 234 -10.93 -15.81 -22.37
C ARG A 234 -9.67 -16.12 -21.57
N TYR A 235 -8.57 -15.42 -21.86
CA TYR A 235 -7.32 -15.59 -21.13
C TYR A 235 -7.50 -15.43 -19.61
N LEU A 236 -8.28 -14.44 -19.17
CA LEU A 236 -8.53 -14.24 -17.73
C LEU A 236 -9.46 -15.30 -17.15
N GLU A 237 -10.46 -15.79 -17.90
CA GLU A 237 -11.29 -16.93 -17.49
C GLU A 237 -10.44 -18.22 -17.32
N ASP A 238 -9.56 -18.49 -18.28
CA ASP A 238 -8.63 -19.62 -18.22
C ASP A 238 -7.71 -19.49 -17.00
N LYS A 239 -7.15 -18.30 -16.75
CA LYS A 239 -6.27 -18.04 -15.59
C LYS A 239 -7.01 -18.14 -14.25
N ARG A 240 -8.29 -17.79 -14.16
CA ARG A 240 -9.08 -18.01 -12.94
C ARG A 240 -9.31 -19.49 -12.65
N THR A 241 -9.38 -20.31 -13.70
CA THR A 241 -9.53 -21.76 -13.59
C THR A 241 -8.20 -22.41 -13.19
N GLU A 242 -7.10 -21.96 -13.78
CA GLU A 242 -5.73 -22.42 -13.46
C GLU A 242 -5.29 -22.00 -12.05
N PHE A 243 -5.64 -20.77 -11.64
CA PHE A 243 -5.25 -20.18 -10.37
C PHE A 243 -6.50 -19.70 -9.59
N PRO A 244 -7.25 -20.61 -8.94
CA PRO A 244 -8.37 -20.23 -8.08
C PRO A 244 -7.87 -19.44 -6.86
N LEU A 245 -8.70 -18.51 -6.37
CA LEU A 245 -8.41 -17.85 -5.10
C LEU A 245 -8.60 -18.83 -3.94
N PRO A 246 -7.82 -18.69 -2.85
CA PRO A 246 -8.06 -19.44 -1.62
C PRO A 246 -9.48 -19.19 -1.10
N ASN A 247 -10.16 -20.24 -0.62
CA ASN A 247 -11.51 -20.14 -0.04
C ASN A 247 -11.54 -19.10 1.10
N GLY A 248 -12.55 -18.22 1.11
CA GLY A 248 -12.72 -17.16 2.11
C GLY A 248 -12.20 -15.78 1.71
N ALA A 249 -11.74 -15.60 0.46
CA ALA A 249 -11.20 -14.33 -0.03
C ALA A 249 -12.25 -13.30 -0.52
N PHE A 250 -13.54 -13.48 -0.25
CA PHE A 250 -14.61 -12.55 -0.67
C PHE A 250 -15.13 -11.71 0.48
#